data_AF-A0A349JQM0-F1
#
_entry.id   AF-A0A349JQM0-F1
#
_cell.length_a   1.000
_cell.length_b   1.000
_cell.length_c   1.000
_cell.angle_alpha   90.00
_cell.angle_beta   90.00
_cell.angle_gamma   90.00
#
_symmetry.space_group_name_H-M   'P 1'
#
loop_
_entity.id
_entity.type
_entity.pdbx_description
1 polymer ?
#
loop_
_entity_poly.entity_id
_entity_poly.type
_entity_poly.pdbx_seq_one_letter_code
_entity_poly.pdbx_strand_id
1 'polypeptide(L)'
;GTTDSGGGGNINLQARDIQLRHGSRITTDAGSSEGGNIRINSDILATLPNENNDITANARTARGGQVTVNVPNIFGFTAINRDRARSSLGLNDAEFAALQVNPTSLIPTSDIAAISQQAGPALQGAVTFSTAGVNPASGLVELPQNVVDPTTLIAANPCIKGAESEFTVTGKGGVPPSPNDVLSSNSSQFNWVEPAVGGSQKVGTRSEIEMQPVSVVPAQGWVIDAEGKVTLVGYNPGNTADDRNPRRSSVCVPR
;
A
#
# COMPACT_ATOMS: atom_id res chain seq x y z
N GLY A 1 -28.25 20.28 1.87
CA GLY A 1 -28.87 21.60 1.70
C GLY A 1 -27.76 22.63 1.75
N THR A 2 -27.72 23.54 0.79
CA THR A 2 -26.73 24.62 0.73
C THR A 2 -27.38 25.93 1.15
N THR A 3 -26.72 26.72 1.99
CA THR A 3 -27.25 28.01 2.47
C THR A 3 -26.27 29.15 2.17
N ASP A 4 -26.77 30.23 1.57
CA ASP A 4 -25.94 31.40 1.23
C ASP A 4 -25.63 32.27 2.45
N SER A 5 -26.56 32.38 3.40
CA SER A 5 -26.47 33.31 4.55
C SER A 5 -26.95 32.77 5.91
N GLY A 6 -27.45 31.53 5.97
CA GLY A 6 -27.75 30.81 7.23
C GLY A 6 -26.62 29.80 7.55
N GLY A 7 -26.36 29.50 8.83
CA GLY A 7 -25.40 28.46 9.22
C GLY A 7 -25.66 27.14 8.50
N GLY A 8 -24.60 26.38 8.18
CA GLY A 8 -24.75 25.12 7.48
C GLY A 8 -25.63 24.12 8.25
N GLY A 9 -26.49 23.40 7.53
CA GLY A 9 -27.45 22.47 8.13
C GLY A 9 -26.80 21.26 8.79
N ASN A 10 -27.59 20.48 9.53
CA ASN A 10 -27.14 19.20 10.08
C ASN A 10 -27.73 18.04 9.27
N ILE A 11 -26.90 17.09 8.87
CA ILE A 11 -27.33 15.83 8.27
C ILE A 11 -26.91 14.69 9.20
N ASN A 12 -27.87 13.85 9.62
CA ASN A 12 -27.58 12.61 10.32
C ASN A 12 -28.07 11.42 9.48
N LEU A 13 -27.13 10.60 9.01
CA LEU A 13 -27.40 9.40 8.24
C LEU A 13 -27.19 8.18 9.14
N GLN A 14 -28.21 7.33 9.19
CA GLN A 14 -28.17 6.06 9.88
C GLN A 14 -28.76 4.99 8.98
N ALA A 15 -27.91 4.07 8.55
CA ALA A 15 -28.28 2.96 7.68
C ALA A 15 -27.31 1.80 7.92
N ARG A 16 -27.63 0.60 7.42
CA ARG A 16 -26.66 -0.50 7.41
C ARG A 16 -25.58 -0.26 6.36
N ASP A 17 -26.00 -0.01 5.13
CA ASP A 17 -25.11 0.23 4.01
C ASP A 17 -25.44 1.56 3.34
N ILE A 18 -24.41 2.34 3.02
CA ILE A 18 -24.52 3.58 2.26
C ILE A 18 -23.63 3.45 1.03
N GLN A 19 -24.25 3.53 -0.15
CA GLN A 19 -23.54 3.58 -1.43
C GLN A 19 -23.88 4.88 -2.14
N LEU A 20 -22.86 5.67 -2.48
CA LEU A 20 -23.02 6.85 -3.33
C LEU A 20 -22.68 6.46 -4.77
N ARG A 21 -23.49 6.92 -5.72
CA ARG A 21 -23.29 6.65 -7.14
C ARG A 21 -23.62 7.84 -8.04
N HIS A 22 -23.02 7.85 -9.23
CA HIS A 22 -23.36 8.79 -10.32
C HIS A 22 -23.28 10.27 -9.92
N GLY A 23 -22.20 10.72 -9.27
CA GLY A 23 -22.06 12.13 -8.87
C GLY A 23 -22.95 12.53 -7.70
N SER A 24 -23.33 11.57 -6.84
CA SER A 24 -24.13 11.83 -5.65
C SER A 24 -23.41 12.78 -4.69
N ARG A 25 -24.19 13.67 -4.06
CA ARG A 25 -23.66 14.65 -3.11
C ARG A 25 -24.45 14.69 -1.81
N ILE A 26 -23.74 14.54 -0.70
CA ILE A 26 -24.24 14.77 0.66
C ILE A 26 -23.58 16.05 1.16
N THR A 27 -24.32 17.15 1.21
CA THR A 27 -23.73 18.47 1.47
C THR A 27 -24.46 19.30 2.52
N THR A 28 -23.67 19.95 3.36
CA THR A 28 -24.06 21.02 4.29
C THR A 28 -23.22 22.28 4.06
N ASP A 29 -22.78 22.48 2.81
CA ASP A 29 -21.93 23.61 2.42
C ASP A 29 -22.62 24.96 2.69
N ALA A 30 -21.80 25.95 3.04
CA ALA A 30 -22.23 27.29 3.35
C ALA A 30 -21.45 28.36 2.55
N GLY A 31 -22.13 29.47 2.26
CA GLY A 31 -21.53 30.65 1.65
C GLY A 31 -20.75 31.49 2.66
N SER A 32 -21.45 32.41 3.32
CA SER A 32 -20.84 33.37 4.25
C SER A 32 -20.83 32.91 5.72
N SER A 33 -21.41 31.75 6.02
CA SER A 33 -21.52 31.17 7.36
C SER A 33 -20.66 29.90 7.47
N GLU A 34 -20.49 29.40 8.69
CA GLU A 34 -19.77 28.14 8.92
C GLU A 34 -20.47 26.97 8.21
N GLY A 35 -19.67 26.06 7.67
CA GLY A 35 -20.18 24.81 7.10
C GLY A 35 -20.91 23.99 8.17
N GLY A 36 -21.89 23.19 7.75
CA GLY A 36 -22.74 22.47 8.70
C GLY A 36 -22.11 21.19 9.24
N ASN A 37 -22.91 20.37 9.93
CA ASN A 37 -22.43 19.10 10.47
C ASN A 37 -23.03 17.91 9.71
N ILE A 38 -22.19 16.94 9.34
CA ILE A 38 -22.60 15.68 8.74
C ILE A 38 -22.16 14.56 9.69
N ARG A 39 -23.11 13.78 10.18
CA ARG A 39 -22.85 12.57 10.97
C ARG A 39 -23.34 11.36 10.20
N ILE A 40 -22.43 10.42 9.92
CA ILE A 40 -22.72 9.18 9.22
C ILE A 40 -22.49 8.01 10.17
N ASN A 41 -23.50 7.16 10.29
CA ASN A 41 -23.43 5.90 11.04
C ASN A 41 -23.90 4.80 10.11
N SER A 42 -22.98 3.94 9.70
CA SER A 42 -23.28 2.76 8.91
C SER A 42 -22.25 1.66 9.12
N ASP A 43 -22.56 0.45 8.67
CA ASP A 43 -21.63 -0.66 8.64
C ASP A 43 -20.68 -0.52 7.44
N ILE A 44 -21.20 -0.05 6.30
CA ILE A 44 -20.46 0.20 5.07
C ILE A 44 -20.76 1.59 4.51
N LEU A 45 -19.72 2.26 4.01
CA LEU A 45 -19.79 3.47 3.18
C LEU A 45 -18.93 3.25 1.93
N ALA A 46 -19.55 3.22 0.76
CA ALA A 46 -18.85 2.88 -0.48
C ALA A 46 -19.21 3.82 -1.65
N THR A 47 -18.25 3.99 -2.55
CA THR A 47 -18.38 4.67 -3.84
C THR A 47 -17.54 3.95 -4.88
N LEU A 48 -17.90 4.08 -6.15
CA LEU A 48 -17.10 3.57 -7.25
C LEU A 48 -16.06 4.61 -7.70
N PRO A 49 -14.86 4.17 -8.15
CA PRO A 49 -13.90 5.07 -8.78
C PRO A 49 -14.53 5.83 -9.96
N ASN A 50 -14.09 7.06 -10.18
CA ASN A 50 -14.50 7.93 -11.30
C ASN A 50 -15.98 8.36 -11.31
N GLU A 51 -16.74 8.14 -10.24
CA GLU A 51 -18.12 8.63 -10.15
C GLU A 51 -18.26 9.98 -9.40
N ASN A 52 -17.15 10.58 -8.95
CA ASN A 52 -17.10 11.91 -8.30
C ASN A 52 -18.22 12.12 -7.26
N ASN A 53 -18.28 11.22 -6.28
CA ASN A 53 -19.29 11.27 -5.22
C ASN A 53 -18.74 12.03 -4.01
N ASP A 54 -19.48 13.03 -3.53
CA ASP A 54 -18.96 13.99 -2.56
C ASP A 54 -19.75 14.03 -1.24
N ILE A 55 -19.03 14.10 -0.13
CA ILE A 55 -19.56 14.36 1.21
C ILE A 55 -18.89 15.62 1.75
N THR A 56 -19.63 16.73 1.77
CA THR A 56 -19.02 18.06 1.94
C THR A 56 -19.72 18.92 2.99
N ALA A 57 -18.93 19.51 3.88
CA ALA A 57 -19.34 20.52 4.84
C ALA A 57 -18.44 21.76 4.68
N ASN A 58 -18.27 22.22 3.45
CA ASN A 58 -17.37 23.32 3.11
C ASN A 58 -17.99 24.68 3.47
N ALA A 59 -17.15 25.70 3.59
CA ALA A 59 -17.58 27.09 3.70
C ALA A 59 -16.78 27.97 2.76
N ARG A 60 -17.44 28.92 2.10
CA ARG A 60 -16.77 29.84 1.18
C ARG A 60 -15.95 30.86 1.95
N THR A 61 -16.57 31.73 2.76
CA THR A 61 -15.87 32.84 3.43
C THR A 61 -15.76 32.68 4.94
N ALA A 62 -16.13 31.51 5.48
CA ALA A 62 -16.10 31.22 6.91
C ALA A 62 -15.41 29.86 7.18
N ARG A 63 -15.53 29.37 8.41
CA ARG A 63 -14.95 28.10 8.83
C ARG A 63 -15.66 26.91 8.15
N GLY A 64 -14.88 25.93 7.68
CA GLY A 64 -15.45 24.64 7.27
C GLY A 64 -16.16 23.96 8.44
N GLY A 65 -17.15 23.14 8.14
CA GLY A 65 -17.97 22.44 9.13
C GLY A 65 -17.32 21.20 9.73
N GLN A 66 -18.16 20.27 10.18
CA GLN A 66 -17.71 18.99 10.76
C GLN A 66 -18.32 17.81 10.01
N VAL A 67 -17.49 16.85 9.63
CA VAL A 67 -17.92 15.56 9.08
C VAL A 67 -17.44 14.45 10.00
N THR A 68 -18.36 13.79 10.70
CA THR A 68 -18.09 12.63 11.54
C THR A 68 -18.56 11.36 10.85
N VAL A 69 -17.62 10.46 10.57
CA VAL A 69 -17.87 9.19 9.89
C VAL A 69 -17.62 8.04 10.87
N ASN A 70 -18.71 7.50 11.44
CA ASN A 70 -18.69 6.33 12.29
C ASN A 70 -19.03 5.11 11.44
N VAL A 71 -18.08 4.71 10.60
CA VAL A 71 -18.25 3.62 9.65
C VAL A 71 -17.00 2.75 9.68
N PRO A 72 -17.09 1.46 10.06
CA PRO A 72 -15.93 0.58 10.12
C PRO A 72 -15.37 0.25 8.74
N ASN A 73 -16.20 0.22 7.69
CA ASN A 73 -15.78 -0.12 6.33
C ASN A 73 -16.06 1.02 5.35
N ILE A 74 -14.99 1.72 4.92
CA ILE A 74 -15.08 2.83 3.97
C ILE A 74 -14.28 2.50 2.71
N PHE A 75 -14.92 2.61 1.54
CA PHE A 75 -14.32 2.28 0.24
C PHE A 75 -14.51 3.39 -0.78
N GLY A 76 -13.45 3.70 -1.55
CA GLY A 76 -13.48 4.61 -2.70
C GLY A 76 -13.48 6.11 -2.36
N PHE A 77 -13.56 6.49 -1.08
CA PHE A 77 -13.51 7.88 -0.64
C PHE A 77 -12.10 8.33 -0.25
N THR A 78 -11.78 9.58 -0.56
CA THR A 78 -10.57 10.24 -0.06
C THR A 78 -10.95 11.41 0.84
N ALA A 79 -10.41 11.45 2.05
CA ALA A 79 -10.53 12.63 2.90
C ALA A 79 -9.55 13.70 2.41
N ILE A 80 -10.06 14.87 2.01
CA ILE A 80 -9.20 15.97 1.53
C ILE A 80 -9.42 17.25 2.34
N ASN A 81 -8.35 18.02 2.48
CA ASN A 81 -8.36 19.34 3.08
C ASN A 81 -8.09 20.41 2.01
N ARG A 82 -8.11 21.68 2.42
CA ARG A 82 -7.84 22.82 1.54
C ARG A 82 -6.55 22.65 0.74
N ASP A 83 -5.45 22.31 1.41
CA ASP A 83 -4.12 22.26 0.77
C ASP A 83 -4.03 21.16 -0.28
N ARG A 84 -4.62 19.99 0.01
CA ARG A 84 -4.70 18.88 -0.93
C ARG A 84 -5.59 19.24 -2.12
N ALA A 85 -6.78 19.79 -1.89
CA ALA A 85 -7.67 20.25 -2.97
C ALA A 85 -6.99 21.30 -3.86
N ARG A 86 -6.33 22.29 -3.25
CA ARG A 86 -5.59 23.34 -3.94
C ARG A 86 -4.46 22.76 -4.80
N SER A 87 -3.67 21.86 -4.23
CA SER A 87 -2.54 21.24 -4.93
C SER A 87 -3.00 20.31 -6.06
N SER A 88 -4.07 19.55 -5.86
CA SER A 88 -4.70 18.71 -6.90
C SER A 88 -5.22 19.52 -8.09
N LEU A 89 -5.67 20.75 -7.86
CA LEU A 89 -6.12 21.66 -8.92
C LEU A 89 -4.98 22.51 -9.51
N GLY A 90 -3.76 22.43 -8.98
CA GLY A 90 -2.62 23.23 -9.44
C GLY A 90 -2.76 24.73 -9.19
N LEU A 91 -3.55 25.13 -8.18
CA LEU A 91 -3.87 26.52 -7.91
C LEU A 91 -2.99 27.12 -6.80
N ASN A 92 -2.72 28.43 -6.89
CA ASN A 92 -2.23 29.19 -5.75
C ASN A 92 -3.38 29.58 -4.79
N ASP A 93 -3.05 30.17 -3.64
CA ASP A 93 -4.06 30.49 -2.62
C ASP A 93 -5.10 31.52 -3.10
N ALA A 94 -4.69 32.51 -3.90
CA ALA A 94 -5.58 33.54 -4.42
C ALA A 94 -6.54 32.96 -5.47
N GLU A 95 -6.04 32.12 -6.37
CA GLU A 95 -6.84 31.41 -7.38
C GLU A 95 -7.84 30.46 -6.72
N PHE A 96 -7.41 29.69 -5.72
CA PHE A 96 -8.29 28.78 -4.98
C PHE A 96 -9.38 29.54 -4.21
N ALA A 97 -9.01 30.65 -3.56
CA ALA A 97 -9.97 31.52 -2.87
C ALA A 97 -10.99 32.16 -3.83
N ALA A 98 -10.60 32.42 -5.08
CA ALA A 98 -11.46 33.01 -6.10
C ALA A 98 -12.45 32.02 -6.73
N LEU A 99 -12.30 30.71 -6.52
CA LEU A 99 -13.23 29.71 -7.05
C LEU A 99 -14.67 30.03 -6.67
N GLN A 100 -15.58 29.99 -7.64
CA GLN A 100 -17.00 30.24 -7.40
C GLN A 100 -17.80 28.96 -7.14
N VAL A 101 -17.13 27.82 -7.24
CA VAL A 101 -17.69 26.48 -7.12
C VAL A 101 -17.03 25.74 -5.97
N ASN A 102 -17.70 24.70 -5.46
CA ASN A 102 -17.10 23.82 -4.47
C ASN A 102 -15.88 23.11 -5.11
N PRO A 103 -14.67 23.19 -4.49
CA PRO A 103 -13.44 22.66 -5.06
C PRO A 103 -13.45 21.14 -5.27
N THR A 104 -14.16 20.35 -4.45
CA THR A 104 -14.24 18.88 -4.64
C THR A 104 -14.92 18.53 -5.96
N SER A 105 -15.91 19.33 -6.39
CA SER A 105 -16.59 19.12 -7.68
C SER A 105 -15.66 19.17 -8.90
N LEU A 106 -14.47 19.79 -8.75
CA LEU A 106 -13.48 19.93 -9.81
C LEU A 106 -12.43 18.82 -9.79
N ILE A 107 -12.41 17.98 -8.76
CA ILE A 107 -11.47 16.89 -8.59
C ILE A 107 -12.20 15.60 -8.98
N PRO A 108 -11.68 14.78 -9.91
CA PRO A 108 -12.38 13.58 -10.41
C PRO A 108 -12.27 12.39 -9.43
N THR A 109 -12.32 12.65 -8.12
CA THR A 109 -12.29 11.66 -7.05
C THR A 109 -13.57 11.76 -6.22
N SER A 110 -13.87 10.72 -5.43
CA SER A 110 -14.97 10.82 -4.47
C SER A 110 -14.42 11.31 -3.14
N ASP A 111 -14.84 12.49 -2.70
CA ASP A 111 -14.17 13.18 -1.61
C ASP A 111 -15.03 13.37 -0.36
N ILE A 112 -14.38 13.36 0.79
CA ILE A 112 -14.95 13.79 2.07
C ILE A 112 -14.19 15.02 2.54
N ALA A 113 -14.88 16.15 2.69
CA ALA A 113 -14.24 17.43 2.94
C ALA A 113 -15.04 18.39 3.83
N ALA A 114 -14.31 19.24 4.55
CA ALA A 114 -14.83 20.35 5.32
C ALA A 114 -13.89 21.56 5.17
N ILE A 115 -13.82 22.10 3.95
CA ILE A 115 -12.85 23.11 3.50
C ILE A 115 -13.34 24.53 3.82
N SER A 116 -12.43 25.36 4.35
CA SER A 116 -12.57 26.82 4.33
C SER A 116 -11.87 27.37 3.09
N GLN A 117 -12.67 27.86 2.13
CA GLN A 117 -12.20 28.13 0.77
C GLN A 117 -11.57 29.52 0.59
N GLN A 118 -12.08 30.55 1.22
CA GLN A 118 -11.52 31.91 1.15
C GLN A 118 -10.97 32.36 2.50
N ALA A 119 -11.57 31.88 3.60
CA ALA A 119 -11.15 32.20 4.97
C ALA A 119 -9.78 31.59 5.34
N GLY A 120 -9.25 30.69 4.50
CA GLY A 120 -7.91 30.14 4.60
C GLY A 120 -7.80 28.90 5.52
N PRO A 121 -6.59 28.32 5.61
CA PRO A 121 -6.35 27.03 6.29
C PRO A 121 -6.58 27.09 7.81
N ALA A 122 -6.43 28.25 8.44
CA ALA A 122 -6.67 28.42 9.88
C ALA A 122 -8.14 28.16 10.29
N LEU A 123 -9.06 28.30 9.32
CA LEU A 123 -10.49 28.07 9.51
C LEU A 123 -10.95 26.76 8.82
N GLN A 124 -10.04 25.82 8.60
CA GLN A 124 -10.41 24.49 8.12
C GLN A 124 -11.40 23.80 9.09
N GLY A 125 -12.38 23.11 8.52
CA GLY A 125 -13.28 22.24 9.26
C GLY A 125 -12.63 20.89 9.58
N ALA A 126 -13.38 20.02 10.26
CA ALA A 126 -12.86 18.74 10.71
C ALA A 126 -13.54 17.57 9.99
N VAL A 127 -12.75 16.61 9.51
CA VAL A 127 -13.23 15.29 9.08
C VAL A 127 -12.68 14.27 10.08
N THR A 128 -13.57 13.60 10.79
CA THR A 128 -13.22 12.65 11.86
C THR A 128 -13.77 11.28 11.52
N PHE A 129 -12.88 10.29 11.53
CA PHE A 129 -13.23 8.89 11.37
C PHE A 129 -13.19 8.22 12.74
N SER A 130 -14.32 7.70 13.19
CA SER A 130 -14.38 6.91 14.42
C SER A 130 -14.65 5.47 14.03
N THR A 131 -13.57 4.75 13.70
CA THR A 131 -13.64 3.30 13.51
C THR A 131 -13.20 2.60 14.79
N ALA A 132 -14.00 1.66 15.28
CA ALA A 132 -13.49 0.64 16.20
C ALA A 132 -12.71 -0.38 15.36
N GLY A 133 -11.46 -0.06 15.05
CA GLY A 133 -10.55 -0.91 14.29
C GLY A 133 -10.62 -0.65 12.78
N VAL A 134 -9.44 -0.48 12.18
CA VAL A 134 -9.11 -0.19 10.77
C VAL A 134 -9.61 1.15 10.20
N ASN A 135 -8.66 2.00 9.82
CA ASN A 135 -8.82 3.15 8.93
C ASN A 135 -8.27 2.75 7.54
N PRO A 136 -9.13 2.38 6.56
CA PRO A 136 -8.68 1.93 5.24
C PRO A 136 -8.21 3.08 4.32
N ALA A 137 -8.47 4.34 4.67
CA ALA A 137 -8.00 5.49 3.89
C ALA A 137 -6.46 5.61 3.87
N SER A 138 -5.77 4.89 4.77
CA SER A 138 -4.32 4.74 4.79
C SER A 138 -3.78 3.66 3.83
N GLY A 139 -4.66 2.93 3.14
CA GLY A 139 -4.31 1.78 2.29
C GLY A 139 -3.85 2.10 0.87
N LEU A 140 -3.77 3.38 0.49
CA LEU A 140 -3.16 3.81 -0.77
C LEU A 140 -1.94 4.68 -0.49
N VAL A 141 -0.84 4.02 -0.10
CA VAL A 141 0.47 4.50 -0.54
C VAL A 141 0.53 4.19 -2.03
N GLU A 142 0.39 5.20 -2.88
CA GLU A 142 1.01 5.11 -4.20
C GLU A 142 2.50 4.88 -3.93
N LEU A 143 2.98 3.67 -4.24
CA LEU A 143 4.42 3.43 -4.32
C LEU A 143 4.95 4.50 -5.28
N PRO A 144 5.92 5.34 -4.87
CA PRO A 144 6.51 6.31 -5.78
C PRO A 144 6.97 5.56 -7.03
N GLN A 145 6.39 5.84 -8.19
CA GLN A 145 6.89 5.34 -9.48
C GLN A 145 8.16 6.09 -9.89
N ASN A 146 9.07 6.31 -8.95
CA ASN A 146 10.46 6.47 -9.34
C ASN A 146 10.95 5.05 -9.63
N VAL A 147 10.90 4.68 -10.91
CA VAL A 147 11.81 3.66 -11.43
C VAL A 147 13.20 4.21 -11.17
N VAL A 148 13.78 3.83 -10.03
CA VAL A 148 15.17 4.14 -9.76
C VAL A 148 15.96 3.27 -10.72
N ASP A 149 16.60 3.90 -11.70
CA ASP A 149 17.48 3.20 -12.62
C ASP A 149 18.63 2.59 -11.80
N PRO A 150 18.69 1.25 -11.64
CA PRO A 150 19.70 0.61 -10.81
C PRO A 150 21.12 0.84 -11.36
N THR A 151 21.27 1.27 -12.61
CA THR A 151 22.59 1.63 -13.17
C THR A 151 23.16 2.94 -12.63
N THR A 152 22.32 3.82 -12.08
CA THR A 152 22.76 5.10 -11.49
C THR A 152 23.10 5.02 -10.01
N LEU A 153 22.67 3.95 -9.32
CA LEU A 153 22.98 3.70 -7.91
C LEU A 153 24.28 2.90 -7.69
N ILE A 154 24.92 2.41 -8.76
CA ILE A 154 26.24 1.78 -8.67
C ILE A 154 27.31 2.87 -8.67
N ALA A 155 27.48 3.53 -7.54
CA ALA A 155 28.75 4.19 -7.22
C ALA A 155 29.72 3.14 -6.68
N ALA A 156 30.15 2.20 -7.54
CA ALA A 156 31.17 1.23 -7.18
C ALA A 156 32.25 1.21 -8.25
N ASN A 157 33.30 2.00 -8.01
CA ASN A 157 34.58 1.85 -8.69
C ASN A 157 35.09 0.41 -8.42
N PRO A 158 35.17 -0.48 -9.41
CA PRO A 158 35.49 -1.90 -9.19
C PRO A 158 36.97 -2.15 -8.84
N CYS A 159 37.80 -1.11 -8.76
CA CYS A 159 39.26 -1.23 -8.69
C CYS A 159 39.86 -0.90 -7.31
N ILE A 160 39.05 -0.76 -6.26
CA ILE A 160 39.58 -0.61 -4.89
C ILE A 160 39.47 -1.98 -4.18
N LYS A 161 40.62 -2.64 -3.98
CA LYS A 161 40.71 -3.79 -3.07
C LYS A 161 40.40 -3.33 -1.64
N GLY A 162 39.14 -3.45 -1.24
CA GLY A 162 38.73 -3.36 0.16
C GLY A 162 39.11 -4.65 0.90
N ALA A 163 39.71 -4.51 2.07
CA ALA A 163 40.16 -5.61 2.92
C ALA A 163 38.98 -6.50 3.38
N GLU A 164 39.27 -7.79 3.55
CA GLU A 164 38.33 -8.85 3.89
C GLU A 164 37.60 -8.58 5.22
N SER A 165 36.28 -8.76 5.23
CA SER A 165 35.46 -8.76 6.45
C SER A 165 35.32 -10.18 6.98
N GLU A 166 35.86 -10.45 8.17
CA GLU A 166 35.73 -11.73 8.87
C GLU A 166 34.66 -11.64 9.96
N PHE A 167 33.76 -12.62 10.02
CA PHE A 167 32.75 -12.75 11.07
C PHE A 167 32.88 -14.14 11.72
N THR A 168 33.32 -14.16 12.98
CA THR A 168 33.61 -15.40 13.72
C THR A 168 32.58 -15.60 14.84
N VAL A 169 31.78 -16.66 14.71
CA VAL A 169 30.79 -17.07 15.72
C VAL A 169 31.38 -18.16 16.60
N THR A 170 31.86 -17.81 17.79
CA THR A 170 32.32 -18.79 18.80
C THR A 170 31.18 -19.12 19.77
N GLY A 171 30.36 -20.11 19.40
CA GLY A 171 29.30 -20.65 20.25
C GLY A 171 29.03 -22.13 19.96
N LYS A 172 28.74 -22.93 20.99
CA LYS A 172 28.43 -24.37 20.81
C LYS A 172 26.99 -24.52 20.30
N GLY A 173 26.82 -24.46 18.98
CA GLY A 173 25.54 -24.68 18.30
C GLY A 173 25.21 -23.54 17.35
N GLY A 174 25.77 -23.58 16.14
CA GLY A 174 25.66 -22.53 15.13
C GLY A 174 24.45 -22.69 14.21
N VAL A 175 23.89 -21.56 13.79
CA VAL A 175 23.01 -21.44 12.64
C VAL A 175 23.84 -21.73 11.37
N PRO A 176 23.33 -22.48 10.38
CA PRO A 176 24.07 -22.79 9.17
C PRO A 176 24.43 -21.50 8.41
N PRO A 177 25.66 -21.39 7.88
CA PRO A 177 26.12 -20.19 7.17
C PRO A 177 25.35 -19.90 5.87
N SER A 178 24.52 -20.83 5.40
CA SER A 178 23.66 -20.67 4.24
C SER A 178 22.22 -21.14 4.55
N PRO A 179 21.18 -20.42 4.09
CA PRO A 179 19.77 -20.82 4.29
C PRO A 179 19.38 -22.19 3.72
N ASN A 180 20.20 -22.73 2.80
CA ASN A 180 19.95 -24.02 2.15
C ASN A 180 20.71 -25.18 2.79
N ASP A 181 21.52 -24.94 3.83
CA ASP A 181 22.19 -26.01 4.55
C ASP A 181 21.24 -26.66 5.57
N VAL A 182 21.24 -27.98 5.60
CA VAL A 182 20.44 -28.76 6.56
C VAL A 182 20.91 -28.52 7.99
N LEU A 183 19.99 -28.10 8.86
CA LEU A 183 20.19 -28.03 10.31
C LEU A 183 20.42 -29.43 10.85
N SER A 184 21.68 -29.81 11.05
CA SER A 184 21.99 -31.04 11.79
C SER A 184 21.80 -30.78 13.29
N SER A 185 20.63 -31.16 13.82
CA SER A 185 20.38 -31.21 15.25
C SER A 185 21.10 -32.42 15.86
N ASN A 186 22.43 -32.43 15.86
CA ASN A 186 23.15 -33.33 16.75
C ASN A 186 23.09 -32.73 18.16
N SER A 187 21.95 -32.91 18.82
CA SER A 187 21.85 -32.71 20.25
C SER A 187 22.68 -33.82 20.91
N SER A 188 23.88 -33.50 21.38
CA SER A 188 24.56 -34.39 22.32
C SER A 188 23.72 -34.44 23.60
N GLN A 189 23.07 -35.56 23.86
CA GLN A 189 22.43 -35.81 25.15
C GLN A 189 23.51 -35.71 26.24
N PHE A 190 23.33 -34.77 27.16
CA PHE A 190 24.06 -34.78 28.41
C PHE A 190 23.40 -35.82 29.31
N ASN A 191 24.12 -36.89 29.65
CA ASN A 191 23.68 -37.86 30.65
C ASN A 191 23.67 -37.19 32.03
N TRP A 192 22.47 -36.80 32.47
CA TRP A 192 22.22 -36.59 33.88
C TRP A 192 21.86 -37.94 34.50
N VAL A 193 22.85 -38.49 35.21
CA VAL A 193 22.79 -39.69 36.08
C VAL A 193 22.94 -41.04 35.38
N GLU A 194 23.80 -41.90 35.95
CA GLU A 194 24.05 -43.28 35.54
C GLU A 194 22.81 -44.17 35.77
N PRO A 195 22.34 -44.93 34.76
CA PRO A 195 21.30 -45.92 34.97
C PRO A 195 21.90 -47.26 35.43
N ALA A 196 21.33 -47.79 36.50
CA ALA A 196 21.51 -49.16 36.92
C ALA A 196 20.98 -50.14 35.86
N VAL A 197 21.66 -51.28 35.79
CA VAL A 197 21.49 -52.40 34.87
C VAL A 197 20.03 -52.87 34.75
N GLY A 198 19.55 -53.07 33.51
CA GLY A 198 18.48 -54.04 33.24
C GLY A 198 17.49 -53.67 32.14
N GLY A 199 17.36 -54.57 31.15
CA GLY A 199 16.12 -54.77 30.41
C GLY A 199 16.10 -54.34 28.96
N SER A 200 16.48 -55.25 28.05
CA SER A 200 16.21 -55.13 26.63
C SER A 200 14.71 -55.07 26.34
N GLN A 201 14.26 -54.05 25.61
CA GLN A 201 12.98 -54.10 24.89
C GLN A 201 13.21 -53.86 23.39
N LYS A 202 12.82 -54.86 22.61
CA LYS A 202 12.79 -54.82 21.15
C LYS A 202 11.67 -53.89 20.70
N VAL A 203 12.00 -52.85 19.94
CA VAL A 203 11.02 -52.01 19.22
C VAL A 203 11.09 -52.40 17.75
N GLY A 204 9.94 -52.78 17.19
CA GLY A 204 9.80 -53.29 15.83
C GLY A 204 10.11 -52.24 14.75
N THR A 205 10.80 -52.69 13.72
CA THR A 205 11.17 -51.91 12.53
C THR A 205 9.91 -51.52 11.76
N ARG A 206 9.62 -50.23 11.67
CA ARG A 206 8.60 -49.67 10.76
C ARG A 206 9.31 -49.36 9.45
N SER A 207 8.88 -49.99 8.34
CA SER A 207 9.41 -49.65 7.02
C SER A 207 9.15 -48.18 6.71
N GLU A 208 10.23 -47.44 6.54
CA GLU A 208 10.25 -46.06 6.10
C GLU A 208 9.83 -46.00 4.62
N ILE A 209 8.80 -45.20 4.31
CA ILE A 209 8.39 -44.96 2.93
C ILE A 209 9.44 -44.03 2.34
N GLU A 210 10.32 -44.57 1.49
CA GLU A 210 11.33 -43.81 0.76
C GLU A 210 10.63 -42.89 -0.24
N MET A 211 10.33 -41.65 0.18
CA MET A 211 9.92 -40.59 -0.73
C MET A 211 11.16 -40.05 -1.43
N GLN A 212 11.39 -40.51 -2.66
CA GLN A 212 12.39 -39.88 -3.52
C GLN A 212 12.00 -38.41 -3.75
N PRO A 213 12.87 -37.45 -3.40
CA PRO A 213 12.57 -36.04 -3.62
C PRO A 213 12.51 -35.79 -5.13
N VAL A 214 11.31 -35.48 -5.63
CA VAL A 214 11.14 -34.96 -7.00
C VAL A 214 11.76 -33.57 -7.01
N SER A 215 12.78 -33.37 -7.84
CA SER A 215 13.38 -32.05 -8.02
C SER A 215 12.35 -31.09 -8.63
N VAL A 216 12.05 -30.02 -7.91
CA VAL A 216 11.18 -28.95 -8.41
C VAL A 216 12.06 -27.99 -9.19
N VAL A 217 11.93 -27.99 -10.52
CA VAL A 217 12.65 -27.05 -11.39
C VAL A 217 11.82 -25.77 -11.52
N PRO A 218 12.35 -24.59 -11.12
CA PRO A 218 11.64 -23.33 -11.31
C PRO A 218 11.50 -22.99 -12.80
N ALA A 219 10.44 -22.29 -13.17
CA ALA A 219 10.26 -21.81 -14.54
C ALA A 219 11.38 -20.81 -14.90
N GLN A 220 12.11 -21.10 -15.97
CA GLN A 220 13.20 -20.25 -16.50
C GLN A 220 12.77 -19.46 -17.74
N GLY A 221 11.55 -19.68 -18.23
CA GLY A 221 10.98 -18.93 -19.34
C GLY A 221 9.52 -19.27 -19.57
N TRP A 222 8.93 -18.65 -20.59
CA TRP A 222 7.58 -18.95 -21.06
C TRP A 222 7.58 -19.00 -22.58
N VAL A 223 6.73 -19.87 -23.12
CA VAL A 223 6.53 -20.04 -24.56
C VAL A 223 5.05 -19.87 -24.89
N ILE A 224 4.76 -19.32 -26.06
CA ILE A 224 3.41 -19.27 -26.62
C ILE A 224 3.31 -20.38 -27.67
N ASP A 225 2.30 -21.24 -27.56
CA ASP A 225 2.02 -22.26 -28.57
C ASP A 225 1.30 -21.67 -29.81
N ALA A 226 1.08 -22.49 -30.84
CA ALA A 226 0.42 -22.07 -32.08
C ALA A 226 -1.05 -21.61 -31.89
N GLU A 227 -1.63 -21.91 -30.72
CA GLU A 227 -3.00 -21.57 -30.34
C GLU A 227 -3.07 -20.29 -29.49
N GLY A 228 -1.91 -19.68 -29.19
CA GLY A 228 -1.80 -18.43 -28.42
C GLY A 228 -1.77 -18.62 -26.90
N LYS A 229 -1.64 -19.86 -26.40
CA LYS A 229 -1.63 -20.16 -24.97
C LYS A 229 -0.22 -20.12 -24.41
N VAL A 230 -0.08 -19.46 -23.25
CA VAL A 230 1.20 -19.28 -22.54
C VAL A 230 1.48 -20.51 -21.67
N THR A 231 2.67 -21.09 -21.82
CA THR A 231 3.18 -22.22 -21.01
C THR A 231 4.51 -21.85 -20.36
N LEU A 232 4.64 -22.08 -19.05
CA LEU A 232 5.89 -21.88 -18.31
C LEU A 232 6.83 -23.08 -18.53
N VAL A 233 8.10 -22.82 -18.86
CA VAL A 233 9.11 -23.83 -19.14
C VAL A 233 10.31 -23.70 -18.19
N GLY A 234 10.92 -24.83 -17.80
CA GLY A 234 12.08 -24.89 -16.90
C GLY A 234 13.44 -24.68 -17.56
N TYR A 235 13.46 -24.28 -18.84
CA TYR A 235 14.67 -23.95 -19.61
C TYR A 235 14.50 -22.58 -20.28
N ASN A 236 15.60 -21.90 -20.61
CA ASN A 236 15.57 -20.65 -21.38
C ASN A 236 15.24 -20.95 -22.86
N PRO A 237 14.07 -20.55 -23.39
CA PRO A 237 13.64 -20.93 -24.74
C PRO A 237 14.35 -20.19 -25.88
N GLY A 238 15.39 -19.39 -25.63
CA GLY A 238 16.30 -18.87 -26.66
C GLY A 238 15.69 -17.89 -27.68
N ASN A 239 14.40 -17.57 -27.56
CA ASN A 239 13.71 -16.67 -28.48
C ASN A 239 13.80 -15.21 -27.98
N THR A 240 14.93 -14.59 -28.33
CA THR A 240 15.05 -13.21 -28.83
C THR A 240 14.04 -12.17 -28.33
N ALA A 241 14.37 -11.51 -27.23
CA ALA A 241 14.21 -10.05 -27.10
C ALA A 241 15.60 -9.34 -27.07
N ASP A 242 16.65 -10.05 -27.49
CA ASP A 242 17.99 -9.50 -27.71
C ASP A 242 18.07 -8.89 -29.11
N ASP A 243 17.45 -7.74 -29.29
CA ASP A 243 17.87 -6.81 -30.34
C ASP A 243 17.55 -5.36 -29.97
N ARG A 244 18.25 -4.85 -28.96
CA ARG A 244 18.58 -3.43 -28.84
C ARG A 244 20.05 -3.27 -28.45
N ASN A 245 20.90 -3.40 -29.46
CA ASN A 245 22.32 -3.04 -29.45
C ASN A 245 22.57 -1.66 -28.78
N PRO A 246 23.59 -1.55 -27.91
CA PRO A 246 24.53 -0.47 -28.10
C PRO A 246 25.99 -0.94 -27.99
N ARG A 247 26.67 -0.88 -29.13
CA ARG A 247 28.09 -0.65 -29.37
C ARG A 247 29.09 -1.64 -28.77
N ARG A 248 29.87 -2.24 -29.67
CA ARG A 248 31.08 -3.02 -29.39
C ARG A 248 32.04 -2.21 -28.50
N SER A 249 32.19 -2.62 -27.23
CA SER A 249 33.32 -2.21 -26.40
C SER A 249 34.57 -2.94 -26.88
N SER A 250 35.62 -2.19 -27.15
CA SER A 250 36.96 -2.69 -27.48
C SER A 250 37.48 -3.67 -26.44
N VAL A 251 37.85 -4.87 -26.90
CA VAL A 251 38.59 -5.87 -26.12
C VAL A 251 39.97 -5.30 -25.75
N CYS A 252 40.28 -5.21 -24.46
CA CYS A 252 41.64 -4.96 -23.99
C CYS A 252 42.36 -6.29 -23.75
N VAL A 253 43.54 -6.44 -24.35
CA VAL A 253 44.48 -7.55 -24.11
C VAL A 253 45.40 -7.14 -22.95
N PRO A 254 45.63 -7.99 -21.93
CA PRO A 254 46.50 -7.67 -20.80
C PRO A 254 47.99 -7.70 -21.20
N ARG A 255 48.77 -6.78 -20.61
CA ARG A 255 50.22 -6.84 -20.50
C ARG A 255 50.59 -7.11 -19.04
#